data_AF-A0A528HYY1-F1
#
_entry.id   AF-A0A528HYY1-F1
#
_cell.length_a   1.000
_cell.length_b   1.000
_cell.length_c   1.000
_cell.angle_alpha   90.00
_cell.angle_beta   90.00
_cell.angle_gamma   90.00
#
_symmetry.space_group_name_H-M   'P 1'
#
loop_
_entity.id
_entity.type
_entity.pdbx_description
1 polymer ?
#
loop_
_entity_poly.entity_id
_entity_poly.type
_entity_poly.pdbx_seq_one_letter_code
_entity_poly.pdbx_strand_id
1 'polypeptide(L)'
;DRIRARLGESAVLKPVAVESHLPERAVATLPYAEAPQRVSPPKKPDKIQDTSSKPVFRPERPIRLFRSPEPIEVPATEMPEGPPMNFRWRRALYRVARAEGPERIAPEWWREAAGQEDTPTRDYFRIEDSDGRRYWLYRQGLYGASQAAPRWFMHGVFA
;
A
#
# COMPACT_ATOMS: atom_id res chain seq x y z
N ASP A 1 -6.91 -1.44 32.81
CA ASP A 1 -5.99 -2.36 33.50
C ASP A 1 -6.37 -3.85 33.41
N ARG A 2 -7.63 -4.24 33.65
CA ARG A 2 -8.07 -5.65 33.71
C ARG A 2 -7.86 -6.53 32.46
N ILE A 3 -7.70 -5.96 31.27
CA ILE A 3 -7.57 -6.74 30.02
C ILE A 3 -6.18 -7.40 29.91
N ARG A 4 -5.12 -6.71 30.32
CA ARG A 4 -3.74 -7.21 30.22
C ARG A 4 -3.43 -8.31 31.21
N ALA A 5 -3.91 -8.16 32.44
CA ALA A 5 -3.71 -9.15 33.50
C ALA A 5 -4.28 -10.54 33.15
N ARG A 6 -5.27 -10.62 32.25
CA ARG A 6 -5.90 -11.89 31.83
C ARG A 6 -5.34 -12.46 30.53
N LEU A 7 -4.85 -11.61 29.63
CA LEU A 7 -4.47 -12.01 28.28
C LEU A 7 -2.94 -11.92 28.02
N GLY A 8 -2.18 -11.35 28.95
CA GLY A 8 -0.74 -11.08 28.80
C GLY A 8 -0.47 -9.67 28.28
N GLU A 9 0.77 -9.21 28.49
CA GLU A 9 1.19 -7.84 28.16
C GLU A 9 1.13 -7.53 26.65
N SER A 10 1.32 -8.55 25.82
CA SER A 10 1.28 -8.46 24.35
C SER A 10 -0.12 -8.57 23.74
N ALA A 11 -1.17 -8.73 24.55
CA ALA A 11 -2.53 -8.97 24.05
C ALA A 11 -3.20 -7.72 23.47
N VAL A 12 -2.76 -6.53 23.88
CA VAL A 12 -3.30 -5.27 23.40
C VAL A 12 -2.22 -4.57 22.58
N LEU A 13 -2.45 -4.50 21.27
CA LEU A 13 -1.52 -3.92 20.32
C LEU A 13 -2.01 -2.56 19.84
N LYS A 14 -1.07 -1.68 19.49
CA LYS A 14 -1.33 -0.34 18.96
C LYS A 14 -0.60 -0.16 17.63
N PRO A 15 -1.30 0.30 16.56
CA PRO A 15 -0.64 0.70 15.33
C PRO A 15 0.13 2.00 15.55
N VAL A 16 1.37 2.05 15.07
CA VAL A 16 2.27 3.20 15.14
C VAL A 16 2.77 3.49 13.74
N ALA A 17 2.68 4.76 13.33
CA ALA A 17 3.21 5.20 12.05
C ALA A 17 4.74 5.09 12.04
N VAL A 18 5.29 4.57 10.94
CA VAL A 18 6.72 4.43 10.71
C VAL A 18 7.07 5.22 9.46
N GLU A 19 8.20 5.91 9.49
CA GLU A 19 8.72 6.63 8.33
C GLU A 19 9.25 5.64 7.29
N SER A 20 8.33 5.15 6.46
CA SER A 20 8.58 4.27 5.34
C SER A 20 7.63 4.61 4.21
N HIS A 21 8.14 4.66 2.98
CA HIS A 21 7.28 4.78 1.80
C HIS A 21 6.71 3.44 1.34
N LEU A 22 7.25 2.31 1.84
CA LEU A 22 6.72 0.99 1.52
C LEU A 22 5.44 0.75 2.33
N PRO A 23 4.31 0.44 1.68
CA PRO A 23 3.03 0.30 2.37
C PRO A 23 3.06 -0.74 3.50
N GLU A 24 3.75 -1.86 3.29
CA GLU A 24 3.92 -2.93 4.26
C GLU A 24 4.72 -2.53 5.52
N ARG A 25 5.49 -1.44 5.45
CA ARG A 25 6.38 -0.97 6.53
C ARG A 25 5.95 0.36 7.12
N ALA A 26 4.99 1.06 6.52
CA ALA A 26 4.50 2.37 6.97
C ALA A 26 3.79 2.32 8.33
N VAL A 27 3.40 1.13 8.80
CA VAL A 27 2.77 0.92 10.11
C VAL A 27 3.42 -0.26 10.83
N ALA A 28 3.92 -0.03 12.04
CA ALA A 28 4.31 -1.07 12.97
C ALA A 28 3.18 -1.34 13.98
N THR A 29 3.14 -2.55 14.51
CA THR A 29 2.21 -2.92 15.57
C THR A 29 3.01 -3.23 16.83
N LEU A 30 2.88 -2.41 17.86
CA LEU A 30 3.62 -2.55 19.12
C LEU A 30 2.67 -2.91 20.27
N PRO A 31 3.13 -3.64 21.29
CA PRO A 31 2.40 -3.75 22.56
C PRO A 31 2.04 -2.35 23.07
N TYR A 32 0.81 -2.16 23.52
CA TYR A 32 0.33 -0.83 23.90
C TYR A 32 1.22 -0.20 25.00
N ALA A 33 1.79 -1.01 25.89
CA ALA A 33 2.67 -0.52 26.96
C ALA A 33 3.94 0.17 26.43
N GLU A 34 4.50 -0.34 25.34
CA GLU A 34 5.73 0.16 24.71
C GLU A 34 5.44 1.25 23.67
N ALA A 35 4.23 1.26 23.11
CA ALA A 35 3.87 2.19 22.06
C ALA A 35 3.83 3.65 22.59
N PRO A 36 4.30 4.63 21.79
CA PRO A 36 4.28 6.04 22.18
C PRO A 36 2.89 6.47 22.64
N GLN A 37 2.77 6.91 23.90
CA GLN A 37 1.52 7.40 24.44
C GLN A 37 1.30 8.83 23.96
N ARG A 38 0.06 9.18 23.60
CA ARG A 38 -0.26 10.58 23.31
C ARG A 38 -0.23 11.34 24.64
N VAL A 39 0.83 12.11 24.85
CA VAL A 39 1.03 12.88 26.09
C VAL A 39 0.25 14.20 26.07
N SER A 40 -0.23 14.63 24.89
CA SER A 40 -0.99 15.87 24.74
C SER A 40 -2.04 15.74 23.63
N PRO A 41 -3.18 16.47 23.76
CA PRO A 41 -4.15 16.58 22.67
C PRO A 41 -3.50 17.23 21.44
N PRO A 42 -3.95 16.91 20.22
CA PRO A 42 -3.40 17.52 19.02
C PRO A 42 -3.52 19.04 19.14
N LYS A 43 -2.37 19.73 19.13
CA LYS A 43 -2.32 21.18 19.02
C LYS A 43 -3.11 21.53 17.76
N LYS A 44 -4.12 22.41 17.86
CA LYS A 44 -4.83 22.94 16.68
C LYS A 44 -3.74 23.36 15.69
N PRO A 45 -3.79 22.90 14.43
CA PRO A 45 -2.79 23.33 13.46
C PRO A 45 -2.82 24.86 13.46
N ASP A 46 -1.67 25.49 13.70
CA ASP A 46 -1.53 26.92 13.50
C ASP A 46 -1.98 27.19 12.07
N LYS A 47 -2.85 28.19 11.89
CA LYS A 47 -3.28 28.62 10.56
C LYS A 47 -2.05 29.19 9.85
N ILE A 48 -1.25 28.32 9.25
CA ILE A 48 -0.25 28.72 8.27
C ILE A 48 -1.07 29.18 7.06
N GLN A 49 -1.22 30.50 6.93
CA GLN A 49 -1.63 31.14 5.69
C GLN A 49 -0.49 30.93 4.69
N ASP A 50 -0.39 29.73 4.11
CA ASP A 50 0.50 29.50 2.98
C ASP A 50 -0.32 29.67 1.70
N THR A 51 -0.17 30.83 1.10
CA THR A 51 -0.71 31.16 -0.21
C THR A 51 0.01 30.32 -1.26
N SER A 52 -0.73 29.51 -2.03
CA SER A 52 -0.34 28.86 -3.30
C SER A 52 0.17 27.40 -3.32
N SER A 53 0.28 26.69 -2.20
CA SER A 53 0.44 25.23 -2.27
C SER A 53 -0.93 24.57 -2.22
N LYS A 54 -1.44 24.10 -3.37
CA LYS A 54 -2.56 23.14 -3.36
C LYS A 54 -2.15 22.02 -2.38
N PRO A 55 -3.01 21.60 -1.43
CA PRO A 55 -2.68 20.46 -0.60
C PRO A 55 -2.33 19.33 -1.57
N VAL A 56 -1.09 18.84 -1.51
CA VAL A 56 -0.71 17.62 -2.23
C VAL A 56 -1.60 16.55 -1.61
N PHE A 57 -2.74 16.29 -2.24
CA PHE A 57 -3.68 15.26 -1.82
C PHE A 57 -2.87 13.97 -1.81
N ARG A 58 -2.54 13.47 -0.62
CA ARG A 58 -1.88 12.18 -0.51
C ARG A 58 -2.80 11.17 -1.18
N PRO A 59 -2.28 10.29 -2.04
CA PRO A 59 -3.08 9.26 -2.66
C PRO A 59 -3.86 8.50 -1.58
N GLU A 60 -5.14 8.22 -1.85
CA GLU A 60 -5.96 7.40 -0.96
C GLU A 60 -5.26 6.04 -0.75
N ARG A 61 -5.20 5.57 0.49
CA ARG A 61 -4.67 4.24 0.85
C ARG A 61 -5.84 3.29 1.11
N PRO A 62 -5.71 1.99 0.80
CA PRO A 62 -6.78 1.01 1.05
C PRO A 62 -7.07 0.87 2.54
N ILE A 63 -8.35 0.62 2.89
CA ILE A 63 -8.74 0.36 4.28
C ILE A 63 -8.16 -0.96 4.79
N ARG A 64 -8.01 -1.94 3.89
CA ARG A 64 -7.40 -3.23 4.16
C ARG A 64 -6.23 -3.45 3.23
N LEU A 65 -5.03 -3.44 3.82
CA LEU A 65 -3.80 -3.86 3.16
C LEU A 65 -3.53 -5.34 3.48
N PHE A 66 -3.21 -6.13 2.48
CA PHE A 66 -2.79 -7.51 2.65
C PHE A 66 -1.33 -7.56 3.10
N ARG A 67 -1.05 -8.34 4.15
CA ARG A 67 0.31 -8.52 4.67
C ARG A 67 1.26 -9.08 3.62
N SER A 68 0.74 -9.99 2.80
CA SER A 68 1.41 -10.46 1.59
C SER A 68 0.52 -10.09 0.41
N PRO A 69 1.02 -9.33 -0.57
CA PRO A 69 0.31 -9.11 -1.81
C PRO A 69 -0.03 -10.45 -2.49
N GLU A 70 -1.24 -10.54 -3.03
CA GLU A 70 -1.72 -11.76 -3.69
C GLU A 70 -1.50 -11.65 -5.20
N PRO A 71 -0.93 -12.65 -5.88
CA PRO A 71 -0.75 -12.60 -7.32
C PRO A 71 -2.11 -12.55 -8.04
N ILE A 72 -2.17 -11.80 -9.14
CA ILE A 72 -3.31 -11.78 -10.06
C ILE A 72 -2.84 -12.15 -11.46
N GLU A 73 -3.76 -12.67 -12.26
CA GLU A 73 -3.49 -12.94 -13.67
C GLU A 73 -4.06 -11.81 -14.51
N VAL A 74 -3.21 -11.25 -15.38
CA VAL A 74 -3.58 -10.25 -16.37
C VAL A 74 -3.33 -10.88 -17.74
N PRO A 75 -4.30 -10.87 -18.68
CA PRO A 75 -4.07 -11.40 -20.01
C PRO A 75 -2.92 -10.67 -20.70
N ALA A 76 -2.01 -11.42 -21.33
CA ALA A 76 -0.79 -10.88 -21.94
C ALA A 76 -1.04 -9.87 -23.09
N THR A 77 -2.27 -9.80 -23.59
CA THR A 77 -2.69 -8.88 -24.68
C THR A 77 -3.04 -7.48 -24.16
N GLU A 78 -3.15 -7.29 -22.85
CA GLU A 78 -3.55 -6.00 -22.28
C GLU A 78 -2.34 -5.07 -22.05
N MET A 79 -2.48 -3.86 -22.61
CA MET A 79 -1.59 -2.70 -22.61
C MET A 79 -0.23 -2.81 -21.85
N PRO A 80 0.93 -2.65 -22.52
CA PRO A 80 2.23 -2.76 -21.86
C PRO A 80 2.47 -1.71 -20.76
N GLU A 81 2.01 -0.47 -20.93
CA GLU A 81 2.38 0.62 -20.02
C GLU A 81 1.33 0.89 -18.92
N GLY A 82 0.12 0.35 -19.05
CA GLY A 82 -1.05 0.78 -18.28
C GLY A 82 -1.63 -0.25 -17.30
N PRO A 83 -2.67 0.13 -16.55
CA PRO A 83 -3.45 -0.82 -15.77
C PRO A 83 -4.18 -1.81 -16.70
N PRO A 84 -4.44 -3.05 -16.23
CA PRO A 84 -5.18 -4.04 -17.01
C PRO A 84 -6.63 -3.59 -17.26
N MET A 85 -7.23 -4.07 -18.35
CA MET A 85 -8.66 -3.91 -18.63
C MET A 85 -9.50 -4.98 -17.93
N ASN A 86 -8.93 -6.17 -17.71
CA ASN A 86 -9.49 -7.19 -16.83
C ASN A 86 -8.39 -7.99 -16.14
N PHE A 87 -8.73 -8.58 -15.01
CA PHE A 87 -7.80 -9.41 -14.25
C PHE A 87 -8.55 -10.54 -13.55
N ARG A 88 -7.84 -11.64 -13.29
CA ARG A 88 -8.35 -12.77 -12.53
C ARG A 88 -7.72 -12.80 -11.15
N TRP A 89 -8.55 -12.78 -10.12
CA TRP A 89 -8.13 -12.86 -8.72
C TRP A 89 -9.04 -13.81 -7.95
N ARG A 90 -8.44 -14.73 -7.18
CA ARG A 90 -9.16 -15.78 -6.43
C ARG A 90 -10.21 -16.51 -7.28
N ARG A 91 -9.83 -16.87 -8.52
CA ARG A 91 -10.66 -17.57 -9.52
C ARG A 91 -11.85 -16.78 -10.08
N ALA A 92 -12.03 -15.52 -9.70
CA ALA A 92 -13.04 -14.63 -10.28
C ALA A 92 -12.41 -13.66 -11.29
N LEU A 93 -13.13 -13.36 -12.36
CA LEU A 93 -12.76 -12.39 -13.39
C LEU A 93 -13.38 -11.03 -13.04
N TYR A 94 -12.56 -9.98 -13.08
CA TYR A 94 -12.96 -8.60 -12.78
C TYR A 94 -12.70 -7.74 -14.00
N ARG A 95 -13.69 -6.93 -14.39
CA ARG A 95 -13.57 -5.96 -15.48
C ARG A 95 -13.31 -4.58 -14.89
N VAL A 96 -12.24 -3.93 -15.33
CA VAL A 96 -11.88 -2.58 -14.90
C VAL A 96 -12.79 -1.56 -15.58
N ALA A 97 -13.45 -0.74 -14.76
CA ALA A 97 -14.28 0.37 -15.20
C ALA A 97 -13.52 1.71 -15.13
N ARG A 98 -12.68 1.89 -14.10
CA ARG A 98 -11.83 3.07 -13.93
C ARG A 98 -10.48 2.68 -13.34
N ALA A 99 -9.45 3.45 -13.70
CA ALA A 99 -8.12 3.30 -13.14
C ALA A 99 -7.47 4.66 -12.87
N GLU A 100 -6.70 4.77 -11.78
CA GLU A 100 -5.88 5.93 -11.43
C GLU A 100 -4.45 5.49 -11.09
N GLY A 101 -3.44 6.23 -11.55
CA GLY A 101 -2.03 5.93 -11.32
C GLY A 101 -1.17 6.13 -12.59
N PRO A 102 0.10 5.65 -12.60
CA PRO A 102 0.73 4.89 -11.52
C PRO A 102 1.23 5.78 -10.36
N GLU A 103 1.06 5.32 -9.12
CA GLU A 103 1.90 5.75 -8.00
C GLU A 103 3.16 4.87 -8.00
N ARG A 104 4.31 5.46 -8.34
CA ARG A 104 5.58 4.74 -8.39
C ARG A 104 6.27 4.74 -7.03
N ILE A 105 6.52 3.56 -6.48
CA ILE A 105 7.23 3.36 -5.22
C ILE A 105 8.49 2.53 -5.51
N ALA A 106 9.64 3.18 -5.40
CA ALA A 106 10.95 2.54 -5.45
C ALA A 106 11.22 1.75 -4.15
N PRO A 107 12.19 0.83 -4.12
CA PRO A 107 12.67 0.25 -2.87
C PRO A 107 13.32 1.29 -1.94
N GLU A 108 13.39 0.97 -0.65
CA GLU A 108 14.12 1.74 0.36
C GLU A 108 15.64 1.47 0.27
N TRP A 109 16.31 2.01 -0.75
CA TRP A 109 17.74 1.80 -1.02
C TRP A 109 18.65 2.04 0.20
N TRP A 110 18.27 2.94 1.13
CA TRP A 110 19.03 3.22 2.35
C TRP A 110 18.93 2.15 3.44
N ARG A 111 18.12 1.10 3.24
CA ARG A 111 17.93 0.00 4.21
C ARG A 111 18.50 -1.33 3.71
N GLU A 112 19.29 -1.32 2.63
CA GLU A 112 19.90 -2.51 2.06
C GLU A 112 20.73 -3.27 3.12
N ALA A 113 20.18 -4.39 3.60
CA ALA A 113 20.96 -5.46 4.17
C ALA A 113 21.59 -6.25 3.01
N ALA A 114 22.85 -6.69 3.16
CA ALA A 114 23.53 -7.53 2.18
C ALA A 114 22.60 -8.68 1.74
N GLY A 115 22.20 -8.69 0.45
CA GLY A 115 21.27 -9.67 -0.13
C GLY A 115 19.88 -9.15 -0.53
N GLN A 116 19.56 -7.87 -0.36
CA GLN A 116 18.29 -7.24 -0.80
C GLN A 116 18.42 -6.27 -1.99
N GLU A 117 19.59 -6.25 -2.65
CA GLU A 117 19.99 -5.30 -3.71
C GLU A 117 19.07 -5.25 -4.95
N ASP A 118 18.13 -6.21 -5.08
CA ASP A 118 17.33 -6.41 -6.29
C ASP A 118 15.81 -6.24 -6.08
N THR A 119 15.36 -5.52 -5.04
CA THR A 119 13.91 -5.28 -4.86
C THR A 119 13.39 -4.35 -5.96
N PRO A 120 12.52 -4.81 -6.88
CA PRO A 120 12.10 -4.01 -8.02
C PRO A 120 11.11 -2.90 -7.65
N THR A 121 11.21 -1.78 -8.37
CA THR A 121 10.22 -0.70 -8.34
C THR A 121 8.81 -1.23 -8.63
N ARG A 122 7.84 -0.70 -7.89
CA ARG A 122 6.42 -1.05 -8.00
C ARG A 122 5.62 0.14 -8.53
N ASP A 123 4.83 -0.09 -9.58
CA ASP A 123 3.86 0.87 -10.09
C ASP A 123 2.47 0.49 -9.58
N TYR A 124 1.89 1.30 -8.70
CA TYR A 124 0.59 1.07 -8.07
C TYR A 124 -0.55 1.76 -8.82
N PHE A 125 -1.66 1.05 -8.95
CA PHE A 125 -2.89 1.53 -9.58
C PHE A 125 -4.07 1.35 -8.64
N ARG A 126 -4.91 2.38 -8.57
CA ARG A 126 -6.23 2.29 -7.93
C ARG A 126 -7.24 1.93 -9.00
N ILE A 127 -7.87 0.77 -8.84
CA ILE A 127 -8.76 0.17 -9.83
C ILE A 127 -10.16 0.13 -9.27
N GLU A 128 -11.13 0.55 -10.06
CA GLU A 128 -12.57 0.33 -9.81
C GLU A 128 -13.07 -0.68 -10.84
N ASP A 129 -13.74 -1.74 -10.39
CA ASP A 129 -14.40 -2.68 -11.29
C ASP A 129 -15.80 -2.20 -11.71
N SER A 130 -16.43 -2.93 -12.63
CA SER A 130 -17.79 -2.65 -13.10
C SER A 130 -18.87 -2.75 -12.02
N ASP A 131 -18.59 -3.40 -10.89
CA ASP A 131 -19.49 -3.50 -9.75
C ASP A 131 -19.25 -2.38 -8.73
N GLY A 132 -18.34 -1.44 -9.02
CA GLY A 132 -17.97 -0.31 -8.15
C GLY A 132 -17.00 -0.67 -7.03
N ARG A 133 -16.44 -1.89 -7.00
CA ARG A 133 -15.49 -2.30 -5.97
C ARG A 133 -14.10 -1.74 -6.31
N ARG A 134 -13.40 -1.26 -5.28
CA ARG A 134 -12.11 -0.58 -5.45
C ARG A 134 -10.94 -1.38 -4.88
N TYR A 135 -9.91 -1.55 -5.70
CA TYR A 135 -8.72 -2.35 -5.45
C TYR A 135 -7.44 -1.54 -5.58
N TRP A 136 -6.41 -1.98 -4.89
CA TRP A 136 -5.06 -1.45 -5.02
C TRP A 136 -4.14 -2.51 -5.59
N LEU A 137 -3.86 -2.38 -6.88
CA LEU A 137 -3.01 -3.30 -7.62
C LEU A 137 -1.62 -2.71 -7.77
N TYR A 138 -0.60 -3.54 -7.92
CA TYR A 138 0.68 -3.08 -8.44
C TYR A 138 1.27 -4.02 -9.48
N ARG A 139 2.04 -3.42 -10.37
CA ARG A 139 2.93 -4.09 -11.29
C ARG A 139 4.34 -4.08 -10.71
N GLN A 140 4.96 -5.24 -10.67
CA GLN A 140 6.36 -5.44 -10.31
C GLN A 140 7.19 -5.72 -11.56
N GLY A 141 8.27 -4.95 -11.73
CA GLY A 141 9.09 -4.98 -12.93
C GLY A 141 8.59 -3.99 -13.98
N LEU A 142 9.52 -3.27 -14.62
CA LEU A 142 9.24 -2.37 -15.74
C LEU A 142 9.45 -3.11 -17.06
N TYR A 143 8.57 -2.89 -18.03
CA TYR A 143 8.77 -3.40 -19.39
C TYR A 143 10.09 -2.82 -19.95
N GLY A 144 10.95 -3.67 -20.49
CA GLY A 144 12.21 -3.27 -21.13
C GLY A 144 13.43 -3.12 -20.21
N ALA A 145 13.27 -3.14 -18.88
CA ALA A 145 14.39 -3.06 -17.93
C ALA A 145 14.91 -4.44 -17.45
N SER A 146 14.12 -5.50 -17.64
CA SER A 146 14.45 -6.87 -17.23
C SER A 146 13.94 -7.88 -18.27
N GLN A 147 14.59 -9.04 -18.39
CA GLN A 147 14.14 -10.15 -19.24
C GLN A 147 12.84 -10.82 -18.75
N ALA A 148 12.46 -10.60 -17.48
CA ALA A 148 11.26 -11.21 -16.91
C ALA A 148 10.00 -10.38 -17.24
N ALA A 149 8.92 -11.07 -17.65
CA ALA A 149 7.62 -10.45 -17.80
C ALA A 149 7.14 -9.83 -16.48
N PRO A 150 6.52 -8.65 -16.49
CA PRO A 150 6.07 -8.00 -15.28
C PRO A 150 4.96 -8.79 -14.62
N ARG A 151 4.97 -8.76 -13.29
CA ARG A 151 4.04 -9.52 -12.45
C ARG A 151 3.07 -8.58 -11.77
N TRP A 152 1.80 -8.99 -11.71
CA TRP A 152 0.75 -8.20 -11.11
C TRP A 152 0.30 -8.78 -9.79
N PHE A 153 -0.02 -7.89 -8.84
CA PHE A 153 -0.43 -8.25 -7.50
C PHE A 153 -1.56 -7.36 -7.01
N MET A 154 -2.45 -7.96 -6.21
CA MET A 154 -3.45 -7.31 -5.37
C MET A 154 -2.83 -7.03 -4.00
N HIS A 155 -2.66 -5.77 -3.64
CA HIS A 155 -2.10 -5.38 -2.34
C HIS A 155 -3.18 -4.97 -1.33
N GLY A 156 -4.31 -4.43 -1.77
CA GLY A 156 -5.37 -4.05 -0.84
C GLY A 156 -6.70 -3.70 -1.48
N VAL A 157 -7.69 -3.43 -0.63
CA VAL A 157 -9.07 -3.07 -1.01
C VAL A 157 -9.52 -1.82 -0.24
N PHE A 158 -10.30 -0.95 -0.89
CA PHE A 158 -10.65 0.38 -0.34
C PHE A 158 -11.94 0.43 0.48
N ALA A 159 -13.04 -0.13 -0.03
CA ALA A 159 -14.32 -0.43 0.62
C ALA A 159 -15.32 -0.86 -0.46
#